data_AF-A0A098EC19-F1
#
_entry.id   AF-A0A098EC19-F1
#
_cell.length_a   1.000
_cell.length_b   1.000
_cell.length_c   1.000
_cell.angle_alpha   90.00
_cell.angle_beta   90.00
_cell.angle_gamma   90.00
#
_symmetry.space_group_name_H-M   'P 1'
#
loop_
_entity.id
_entity.type
_entity.pdbx_description
1 polymer ?
#
loop_
_entity_poly.entity_id
_entity_poly.type
_entity_poly.pdbx_seq_one_letter_code
_entity_poly.pdbx_strand_id
1 'polypeptide(L)'
;MGDVKLSNVKFSLNLPEQFVVTNEVFFEEILSNEEKRLNFQIYVKSDAETTPYKGNLEVVYEISGNKYNISKDVGIVVEGKILLVITNYEIKEDKVNIEIANIGTRTANSIILKLGNSYCYIDKIDGTKKRTAIFLLKDVGKTDKLTIEYTGNNNERVKFEEKISLNTDANAGNKGNNDNSLIILVLVIVVIGVIGFYIYKRKKKDKKE
;
A
#
# COMPACT_ATOMS: atom_id res chain seq x y z
N MET A 1 37.76 18.14 38.68
CA MET A 1 37.54 18.14 37.22
C MET A 1 36.15 18.72 37.02
N GLY A 2 36.01 19.83 36.29
CA GLY A 2 34.73 20.52 36.14
C GLY A 2 33.77 19.75 35.24
N ASP A 3 32.49 19.72 35.60
CA ASP A 3 31.44 19.13 34.77
C ASP A 3 31.33 19.91 33.46
N VAL A 4 31.67 19.24 32.36
CA VAL A 4 31.50 19.79 31.02
C VAL A 4 30.03 19.62 30.63
N LYS A 5 29.34 20.73 30.36
CA LYS A 5 27.97 20.74 29.85
C LYS A 5 27.93 21.09 28.38
N LEU A 6 26.97 20.51 27.67
CA LEU A 6 26.62 20.95 26.32
C LEU A 6 25.60 22.08 26.44
N SER A 7 25.73 23.09 25.59
CA SER A 7 24.79 24.22 25.51
C SER A 7 24.31 24.43 24.08
N ASN A 8 23.15 25.06 23.92
CA ASN A 8 22.56 25.40 22.62
C ASN A 8 22.48 24.18 21.67
N VAL A 9 22.02 23.03 22.19
CA VAL A 9 22.01 21.77 21.45
C VAL A 9 20.81 21.74 20.52
N LYS A 10 21.05 21.86 19.21
CA LYS A 10 20.03 21.77 18.16
C LYS A 10 20.19 20.48 17.38
N PHE A 11 19.10 19.73 17.25
CA PHE A 11 18.99 18.55 16.41
C PHE A 11 18.22 18.89 15.13
N SER A 12 18.71 18.44 13.99
CA SER A 12 18.06 18.64 12.69
C SER A 12 18.10 17.35 11.89
N LEU A 13 16.92 16.84 11.51
CA LEU A 13 16.80 15.66 10.67
C LEU A 13 16.52 16.11 9.23
N ASN A 14 17.55 16.04 8.39
CA ASN A 14 17.50 16.42 6.99
C ASN A 14 17.10 15.21 6.16
N LEU A 15 15.90 15.24 5.58
CA LEU A 15 15.38 14.19 4.70
C LEU A 15 15.13 14.74 3.29
N PRO A 16 15.07 13.87 2.27
CA PRO A 16 14.65 14.24 0.93
C PRO A 16 13.26 14.86 0.88
N GLU A 17 12.93 15.55 -0.21
CA GLU A 17 11.69 16.32 -0.40
C GLU A 17 10.39 15.48 -0.28
N GLN A 18 10.51 14.15 -0.41
CA GLN A 18 9.40 13.20 -0.24
C GLN A 18 8.91 13.11 1.21
N PHE A 19 9.66 13.67 2.16
CA PHE A 19 9.34 13.66 3.58
C PHE A 19 9.05 15.06 4.10
N VAL A 20 8.18 15.11 5.11
CA VAL A 20 7.95 16.31 5.92
C VAL A 20 8.31 15.98 7.35
N VAL A 21 9.30 16.69 7.89
CA VAL A 21 9.71 16.62 9.30
C VAL A 21 9.14 17.84 9.99
N THR A 22 8.29 17.65 11.00
CA THR A 22 7.51 18.75 11.58
C THR A 22 8.14 19.37 12.83
N ASN A 23 9.16 18.72 13.41
CA ASN A 23 9.73 19.13 14.69
C ASN A 23 11.22 19.42 14.56
N GLU A 24 11.62 20.67 14.80
CA GLU A 24 12.98 20.97 15.23
C GLU A 24 13.09 20.72 16.74
N VAL A 25 14.15 20.03 17.19
CA VAL A 25 14.34 19.73 18.61
C VAL A 25 15.54 20.49 19.13
N PHE A 26 15.32 21.27 20.19
CA PHE A 26 16.32 22.12 20.82
C PHE A 26 16.35 21.87 22.33
N PHE A 27 17.56 21.82 22.88
CA PHE A 27 17.80 21.83 24.32
C PHE A 27 18.76 22.95 24.65
N GLU A 28 18.39 23.79 25.61
CA GLU A 28 19.25 24.88 26.09
C GLU A 28 20.55 24.33 26.68
N GLU A 29 20.45 23.26 27.47
CA GLU A 29 21.60 22.57 28.03
C GLU A 29 21.36 21.06 28.18
N ILE A 30 22.48 20.31 28.17
CA ILE A 30 22.54 18.90 28.54
C ILE A 30 23.73 18.75 29.49
N LEU A 31 23.46 18.28 30.70
CA LEU A 31 24.47 18.13 31.74
C LEU A 31 25.33 16.88 31.53
N SER A 32 26.48 16.84 32.20
CA SER A 32 27.34 15.66 32.23
C SER A 32 26.55 14.46 32.78
N ASN A 33 26.62 13.32 32.09
CA ASN A 33 25.88 12.09 32.39
C ASN A 33 24.35 12.20 32.26
N GLU A 34 23.82 13.28 31.68
CA GLU A 34 22.39 13.39 31.39
C GLU A 34 22.07 12.81 30.00
N GLU A 35 21.08 11.92 29.94
CA GLU A 35 20.53 11.42 28.68
C GLU A 35 19.23 12.13 28.33
N LYS A 36 19.17 12.72 27.13
CA LYS A 36 17.92 13.24 26.54
C LYS A 36 17.43 12.31 25.45
N ARG A 37 16.12 12.06 25.42
CA ARG A 37 15.44 11.38 24.32
C ARG A 37 14.66 12.38 23.49
N LEU A 38 14.71 12.21 22.18
CA LEU A 38 13.99 13.05 21.23
C LEU A 38 13.29 12.19 20.19
N ASN A 39 12.16 12.69 19.69
CA ASN A 39 11.35 12.02 18.69
C ASN A 39 11.06 12.99 17.55
N PHE A 40 11.46 12.60 16.33
CA PHE A 40 11.03 13.27 15.12
C PHE A 40 9.71 12.67 14.63
N GLN A 41 8.78 13.53 14.26
CA GLN A 41 7.59 13.12 13.53
C GLN A 41 7.83 13.32 12.04
N ILE A 42 7.72 12.24 11.29
CA ILE A 42 8.06 12.16 9.87
C ILE A 42 6.82 11.70 9.12
N TYR A 43 6.40 12.49 8.12
CA TYR A 43 5.33 12.13 7.19
C TYR A 43 5.92 11.86 5.82
N VAL A 44 5.39 10.85 5.14
CA VAL A 44 5.78 10.49 3.78
C VAL A 44 4.71 11.01 2.83
N LYS A 45 5.12 11.75 1.79
CA LYS A 45 4.20 12.22 0.75
C LYS A 45 3.70 11.05 -0.11
N SER A 46 2.52 11.18 -0.69
CA SER A 46 1.86 10.10 -1.44
C SER A 46 2.57 9.71 -2.74
N ASP A 47 3.39 10.59 -3.28
CA ASP A 47 4.20 10.42 -4.49
C ASP A 47 5.58 9.82 -4.22
N ALA A 48 5.94 9.57 -2.96
CA ALA A 48 7.19 8.90 -2.61
C ALA A 48 7.24 7.49 -3.20
N GLU A 49 8.31 7.19 -3.93
CA GLU A 49 8.59 5.85 -4.42
C GLU A 49 8.87 4.88 -3.28
N THR A 50 8.54 3.60 -3.48
CA THR A 50 8.82 2.53 -2.51
C THR A 50 10.28 2.12 -2.57
N THR A 51 11.14 2.90 -1.93
CA THR A 51 12.59 2.70 -1.91
C THR A 51 13.19 3.13 -0.56
N PRO A 52 14.40 2.67 -0.19
CA PRO A 52 15.17 3.29 0.87
C PRO A 52 15.60 4.71 0.49
N TYR A 53 15.39 5.65 1.39
CA TYR A 53 15.87 7.03 1.30
C TYR A 53 16.98 7.26 2.30
N LYS A 54 17.98 8.04 1.91
CA LYS A 54 19.04 8.50 2.79
C LYS A 54 18.69 9.87 3.33
N GLY A 55 18.92 10.05 4.61
CA GLY A 55 18.86 11.32 5.32
C GLY A 55 20.05 11.48 6.25
N ASN A 56 20.11 12.61 6.92
CA ASN A 56 21.18 12.93 7.84
C ASN A 56 20.61 13.56 9.11
N LEU A 57 21.01 13.02 10.26
CA LEU A 57 20.77 13.64 11.56
C LEU A 57 21.99 14.48 11.91
N GLU A 58 21.79 15.79 11.99
CA GLU A 58 22.79 16.76 12.38
C GLU A 58 22.53 17.23 13.82
N VAL A 59 23.60 17.35 14.60
CA VAL A 59 23.57 17.90 15.96
C VAL A 59 24.61 18.99 16.07
N VAL A 60 24.14 20.21 16.28
CA VAL A 60 24.99 21.38 16.54
C VAL A 60 24.90 21.70 18.03
N TYR A 61 26.05 21.91 18.68
CA TYR A 61 26.12 22.21 20.11
C TYR A 61 27.35 23.06 20.45
N GLU A 62 27.35 23.61 21.66
CA GLU A 62 28.44 24.45 22.17
C GLU A 62 29.06 23.87 23.45
N ILE A 63 30.39 23.88 23.51
CA ILE A 63 31.17 23.60 24.74
C ILE A 63 32.08 24.79 24.99
N SER A 64 31.93 25.44 26.15
CA SER A 64 32.73 26.60 26.55
C SER A 64 32.74 27.73 25.49
N GLY A 65 31.60 27.94 24.82
CA GLY A 65 31.43 28.95 23.77
C GLY A 65 31.93 28.54 22.37
N ASN A 66 32.60 27.38 22.22
CA ASN A 66 33.01 26.86 20.93
C ASN A 66 31.90 25.98 20.34
N LYS A 67 31.60 26.20 19.05
CA LYS A 67 30.60 25.41 18.31
C LYS A 67 31.20 24.13 17.74
N TYR A 68 30.44 23.06 17.86
CA TYR A 68 30.75 21.74 17.33
C TYR A 68 29.55 21.21 16.56
N ASN A 69 29.83 20.28 15.64
CA ASN A 69 28.83 19.59 14.86
C ASN A 69 29.19 18.10 14.79
N ILE A 70 28.19 17.25 14.98
CA ILE A 70 28.25 15.84 14.65
C ILE A 70 27.10 15.50 13.72
N SER A 71 27.37 14.64 12.74
CA SER A 71 26.36 14.17 11.81
C SER A 71 26.36 12.66 11.72
N LYS A 72 25.17 12.09 11.49
CA LYS A 72 24.98 10.66 11.33
C LYS A 72 24.00 10.38 10.21
N ASP A 73 24.37 9.49 9.31
CA ASP A 73 23.47 9.04 8.25
C ASP A 73 22.33 8.19 8.81
N VAL A 74 21.13 8.44 8.28
CA VAL A 74 19.91 7.74 8.65
C VAL A 74 19.27 7.18 7.38
N GLY A 75 18.89 5.90 7.40
CA GLY A 75 18.11 5.28 6.33
C GLY A 75 16.65 5.18 6.71
N ILE A 76 15.75 5.63 5.84
CA ILE A 76 14.30 5.47 6.00
C ILE A 76 13.77 4.65 4.84
N VAL A 77 13.12 3.53 5.14
CA VAL A 77 12.51 2.67 4.12
C VAL A 77 11.05 3.07 3.94
N VAL A 78 10.68 3.50 2.74
CA VAL A 78 9.28 3.74 2.38
C VAL A 78 8.70 2.43 1.85
N GLU A 79 7.78 1.86 2.62
CA GLU A 79 7.06 0.65 2.22
C GLU A 79 5.67 1.02 1.67
N GLY A 80 5.38 0.56 0.46
CA GLY A 80 4.04 0.61 -0.10
C GLY A 80 3.28 -0.70 0.14
N LYS A 81 1.96 -0.65 -0.08
CA LYS A 81 1.10 -1.84 0.03
C LYS A 81 0.57 -2.22 -1.34
N ILE A 82 0.41 -3.52 -1.58
CA ILE A 82 -0.36 -4.05 -2.71
C ILE A 82 -1.77 -4.27 -2.21
N LEU A 83 -2.78 -3.76 -2.91
CA LEU A 83 -4.18 -4.01 -2.61
C LEU A 83 -4.93 -4.22 -3.91
N LEU A 84 -5.08 -5.49 -4.31
CA LEU A 84 -5.81 -5.87 -5.51
C LEU A 84 -7.30 -6.02 -5.20
N VAL A 85 -8.14 -5.42 -6.04
CA VAL A 85 -9.60 -5.49 -5.94
C VAL A 85 -10.19 -5.75 -7.33
N ILE A 86 -11.22 -6.58 -7.40
CA ILE A 86 -12.05 -6.68 -8.60
C ILE A 86 -12.94 -5.44 -8.64
N THR A 87 -12.86 -4.66 -9.73
CA THR A 87 -13.68 -3.45 -9.88
C THR A 87 -14.92 -3.69 -10.73
N ASN A 88 -14.87 -4.66 -11.63
CA ASN A 88 -15.95 -4.98 -12.55
C ASN A 88 -15.73 -6.38 -13.15
N TYR A 89 -16.81 -7.00 -13.62
CA TYR A 89 -16.73 -8.13 -14.54
C TYR A 89 -17.92 -8.11 -15.49
N GLU A 90 -17.71 -8.54 -16.72
CA GLU A 90 -18.73 -8.55 -17.77
C GLU A 90 -18.53 -9.76 -18.68
N ILE A 91 -19.63 -10.20 -19.30
CA ILE A 91 -19.59 -11.19 -20.38
C ILE A 91 -19.69 -10.42 -21.69
N LYS A 92 -18.72 -10.61 -22.58
CA LYS A 92 -18.75 -10.09 -23.96
C LYS A 92 -18.52 -11.26 -24.90
N GLU A 93 -19.52 -11.54 -25.74
CA GLU A 93 -19.49 -12.67 -26.68
C GLU A 93 -19.21 -14.00 -25.96
N ASP A 94 -18.09 -14.64 -26.26
CA ASP A 94 -17.63 -15.91 -25.69
C ASP A 94 -16.57 -15.71 -24.58
N LYS A 95 -16.44 -14.50 -24.04
CA LYS A 95 -15.43 -14.13 -23.04
C LYS A 95 -16.01 -13.54 -21.76
N VAL A 96 -15.35 -13.83 -20.66
CA VAL A 96 -15.54 -13.18 -19.35
C VAL A 96 -14.37 -12.23 -19.14
N ASN A 97 -14.66 -10.93 -19.12
CA ASN A 97 -13.68 -9.89 -18.79
C ASN A 97 -13.80 -9.56 -17.31
N ILE A 98 -12.67 -9.54 -16.60
CA ILE A 98 -12.59 -9.16 -15.19
C ILE A 98 -11.62 -8.00 -15.06
N GLU A 99 -12.10 -6.85 -14.58
CA GLU A 99 -11.25 -5.71 -14.26
C GLU A 99 -10.71 -5.85 -12.83
N ILE A 100 -9.39 -5.78 -12.69
CA ILE A 100 -8.68 -5.76 -11.41
C ILE A 100 -7.91 -4.45 -11.29
N ALA A 101 -8.08 -3.77 -10.16
CA ALA A 101 -7.32 -2.57 -9.81
C ALA A 101 -6.37 -2.85 -8.65
N ASN A 102 -5.17 -2.29 -8.71
CA ASN A 102 -4.29 -2.16 -7.55
C ASN A 102 -4.56 -0.79 -6.91
N ILE A 103 -5.38 -0.74 -5.87
CA ILE A 103 -5.64 0.50 -5.11
C ILE A 103 -4.56 0.76 -4.04
N GLY A 104 -3.53 -0.09 -3.98
CA GLY A 104 -2.35 0.13 -3.17
C GLY A 104 -1.32 1.05 -3.84
N THR A 105 -0.28 1.39 -3.09
CA THR A 105 0.82 2.26 -3.53
C THR A 105 2.02 1.50 -4.10
N ARG A 106 2.14 0.19 -3.83
CA ARG A 106 3.22 -0.66 -4.35
C ARG A 106 2.74 -1.44 -5.57
N THR A 107 3.58 -1.53 -6.59
CA THR A 107 3.33 -2.37 -7.77
C THR A 107 3.16 -3.84 -7.38
N ALA A 108 2.11 -4.46 -7.91
CA ALA A 108 1.87 -5.90 -7.80
C ALA A 108 2.53 -6.60 -8.98
N ASN A 109 3.38 -7.61 -8.72
CA ASN A 109 4.11 -8.35 -9.75
C ASN A 109 3.66 -9.81 -9.82
N SER A 110 3.80 -10.42 -11.00
CA SER A 110 3.56 -11.84 -11.27
C SER A 110 2.18 -12.29 -10.79
N ILE A 111 1.16 -11.63 -11.31
CA ILE A 111 -0.22 -11.85 -10.90
C ILE A 111 -0.80 -12.98 -11.75
N ILE A 112 -1.31 -14.01 -11.09
CA ILE A 112 -1.97 -15.15 -11.72
C ILE A 112 -3.42 -15.12 -11.28
N LEU A 113 -4.33 -15.10 -12.25
CA LEU A 113 -5.75 -15.22 -12.03
C LEU A 113 -6.23 -16.56 -12.55
N LYS A 114 -6.97 -17.32 -11.75
CA LYS A 114 -7.55 -18.61 -12.15
C LYS A 114 -9.07 -18.53 -11.99
N LEU A 115 -9.80 -18.93 -13.02
CA LEU A 115 -11.26 -18.95 -13.04
C LEU A 115 -11.70 -20.20 -13.80
N GLY A 116 -12.46 -21.06 -13.14
CA GLY A 116 -12.79 -22.38 -13.68
C GLY A 116 -11.55 -23.16 -14.07
N ASN A 117 -11.51 -23.64 -15.32
CA ASN A 117 -10.38 -24.42 -15.85
C ASN A 117 -9.32 -23.56 -16.56
N SER A 118 -9.47 -22.23 -16.55
CA SER A 118 -8.61 -21.30 -17.29
C SER A 118 -7.82 -20.39 -16.35
N TYR A 119 -6.70 -19.85 -16.85
CA TYR A 119 -5.87 -18.90 -16.12
C TYR A 119 -5.44 -17.72 -17.02
N CYS A 120 -5.17 -16.59 -16.39
CA CYS A 120 -4.63 -15.39 -17.01
C CYS A 120 -3.41 -14.93 -16.21
N TYR A 121 -2.33 -14.58 -16.91
CA TYR A 121 -1.13 -14.01 -16.31
C TYR A 121 -1.04 -12.52 -16.63
N ILE A 122 -0.80 -11.71 -15.60
CA ILE A 122 -0.52 -10.29 -15.71
C ILE A 122 0.85 -10.04 -15.08
N ASP A 123 1.77 -9.48 -15.87
CA ASP A 123 3.15 -9.20 -15.47
C ASP A 123 3.20 -8.26 -14.26
N LYS A 124 2.48 -7.15 -14.34
CA LYS A 124 2.36 -6.17 -13.26
C LYS A 124 1.09 -5.33 -13.31
N ILE A 125 0.69 -4.86 -12.12
CA ILE A 125 -0.27 -3.76 -11.96
C ILE A 125 0.36 -2.73 -11.03
N ASP A 126 0.79 -1.61 -11.61
CA ASP A 126 1.33 -0.47 -10.86
C ASP A 126 0.27 0.10 -9.89
N GLY A 127 0.74 0.76 -8.82
CA GLY A 127 -0.16 1.37 -7.84
C GLY A 127 -1.13 2.35 -8.50
N THR A 128 -2.38 2.34 -8.06
CA THR A 128 -3.53 3.12 -8.58
C THR A 128 -3.97 2.77 -10.02
N LYS A 129 -3.38 1.74 -10.64
CA LYS A 129 -3.73 1.31 -12.01
C LYS A 129 -4.67 0.10 -12.02
N LYS A 130 -5.28 -0.11 -13.19
CA LYS A 130 -6.15 -1.26 -13.47
C LYS A 130 -5.70 -2.03 -14.71
N ARG A 131 -6.11 -3.29 -14.78
CA ARG A 131 -5.95 -4.21 -15.91
C ARG A 131 -7.20 -5.08 -16.06
N THR A 132 -7.35 -5.67 -17.23
CA THR A 132 -8.44 -6.60 -17.54
C THR A 132 -7.86 -7.98 -17.79
N ALA A 133 -8.34 -8.96 -17.04
CA ALA A 133 -8.10 -10.38 -17.30
C ALA A 133 -9.24 -10.92 -18.16
N ILE A 134 -8.92 -11.76 -19.14
CA ILE A 134 -9.88 -12.31 -20.10
C ILE A 134 -9.86 -13.82 -19.99
N PHE A 135 -11.04 -14.42 -19.81
CA PHE A 135 -11.25 -15.86 -19.77
C PHE A 135 -12.25 -16.27 -20.83
N LEU A 136 -12.17 -17.50 -21.34
CA LEU A 136 -13.19 -18.04 -22.24
C LEU A 136 -14.41 -18.48 -21.42
N LEU A 137 -15.61 -18.05 -21.82
CA LEU A 137 -16.86 -18.34 -21.13
C LEU A 137 -17.13 -19.85 -21.01
N LYS A 138 -16.69 -20.64 -22.00
CA LYS A 138 -16.83 -22.11 -21.99
C LYS A 138 -16.07 -22.80 -20.84
N ASP A 139 -15.05 -22.15 -20.28
CA ASP A 139 -14.20 -22.70 -19.22
C ASP A 139 -14.67 -22.28 -17.82
N VAL A 140 -15.73 -21.46 -17.73
CA VAL A 140 -16.20 -20.83 -16.50
C VAL A 140 -17.61 -21.31 -16.16
N GLY A 141 -17.81 -21.75 -14.92
CA GLY A 141 -19.14 -22.13 -14.43
C GLY A 141 -20.07 -20.92 -14.23
N LYS A 142 -21.40 -21.16 -14.17
CA LYS A 142 -22.39 -20.13 -13.79
C LYS A 142 -22.06 -19.47 -12.45
N THR A 143 -21.40 -20.20 -11.57
CA THR A 143 -20.86 -19.69 -10.32
C THR A 143 -19.50 -20.34 -10.13
N ASP A 144 -18.48 -19.52 -9.96
CA ASP A 144 -17.10 -19.99 -9.90
C ASP A 144 -16.28 -19.17 -8.88
N LYS A 145 -15.08 -19.64 -8.57
CA LYS A 145 -14.14 -18.95 -7.68
C LYS A 145 -13.00 -18.37 -8.50
N LEU A 146 -12.92 -17.04 -8.55
CA LEU A 146 -11.71 -16.38 -9.01
C LEU A 146 -10.66 -16.49 -7.91
N THR A 147 -9.55 -17.16 -8.23
CA THR A 147 -8.36 -17.14 -7.41
C THR A 147 -7.40 -16.09 -7.95
N ILE A 148 -6.92 -15.19 -7.09
CA ILE A 148 -5.89 -14.21 -7.41
C ILE A 148 -4.65 -14.52 -6.57
N GLU A 149 -3.53 -14.75 -7.25
CA GLU A 149 -2.22 -14.97 -6.64
C GLU A 149 -1.22 -13.93 -7.12
N TYR A 150 -0.42 -13.36 -6.23
CA TYR A 150 0.63 -12.38 -6.59
C TYR A 150 1.86 -12.51 -5.68
N THR A 151 2.97 -11.90 -6.09
CA THR A 151 4.19 -11.87 -5.26
C THR A 151 4.13 -10.69 -4.29
N GLY A 152 4.12 -11.00 -2.99
CA GLY A 152 4.03 -10.07 -1.87
C GLY A 152 5.40 -9.60 -1.34
N ASN A 153 5.47 -9.31 -0.04
CA ASN A 153 6.74 -8.97 0.62
C ASN A 153 7.67 -10.20 0.65
N ASN A 154 8.98 -9.97 0.59
CA ASN A 154 9.99 -11.03 0.71
C ASN A 154 9.81 -12.20 -0.27
N ASN A 155 9.27 -11.92 -1.46
CA ASN A 155 8.95 -12.93 -2.49
C ASN A 155 7.90 -13.98 -2.07
N GLU A 156 7.15 -13.76 -0.99
CA GLU A 156 6.08 -14.67 -0.59
C GLU A 156 4.89 -14.61 -1.56
N ARG A 157 4.30 -15.76 -1.89
CA ARG A 157 3.07 -15.81 -2.69
C ARG A 157 1.87 -15.51 -1.81
N VAL A 158 1.12 -14.47 -2.17
CA VAL A 158 -0.15 -14.13 -1.52
C VAL A 158 -1.27 -14.64 -2.41
N LYS A 159 -2.26 -15.30 -1.80
CA LYS A 159 -3.45 -15.86 -2.47
C LYS A 159 -4.71 -15.35 -1.80
N PHE A 160 -5.70 -14.93 -2.58
CA PHE A 160 -7.07 -14.73 -2.12
C PHE A 160 -8.07 -15.21 -3.16
N GLU A 161 -9.28 -15.51 -2.71
CA GLU A 161 -10.35 -16.08 -3.54
C GLU A 161 -11.59 -15.19 -3.45
N GLU A 162 -12.26 -15.01 -4.57
CA GLU A 162 -13.50 -14.26 -4.68
C GLU A 162 -14.51 -15.05 -5.50
N LYS A 163 -15.76 -15.10 -5.04
CA LYS A 163 -16.83 -15.83 -5.73
C LYS A 163 -17.41 -14.95 -6.82
N ILE A 164 -17.39 -15.43 -8.06
CA ILE A 164 -18.02 -14.77 -9.22
C ILE A 164 -19.29 -15.53 -9.56
N SER A 165 -20.39 -14.80 -9.75
CA SER A 165 -21.67 -15.38 -10.18
C SER A 165 -22.05 -14.74 -11.52
N LEU A 166 -22.03 -15.55 -12.57
CA LEU A 166 -22.35 -15.12 -13.93
C LEU A 166 -23.84 -15.36 -14.17
N ASN A 167 -24.61 -14.28 -14.32
CA ASN A 167 -26.00 -14.41 -14.75
C ASN A 167 -26.03 -14.59 -16.28
N THR A 168 -26.26 -15.82 -16.72
CA THR A 168 -26.21 -16.21 -18.14
C THR A 168 -27.54 -16.00 -18.88
N ASP A 169 -28.60 -15.60 -18.17
CA ASP A 169 -29.95 -15.46 -18.72
C ASP A 169 -30.20 -14.13 -19.45
N ALA A 170 -29.19 -13.25 -19.59
CA ALA A 170 -29.34 -11.94 -20.24
C ALA A 170 -29.24 -11.98 -21.78
N ASN A 171 -28.93 -13.13 -22.39
CA ASN A 171 -28.75 -13.26 -23.85
C ASN A 171 -29.77 -14.19 -24.53
N ALA A 172 -30.95 -14.40 -23.95
CA ALA A 172 -32.07 -15.02 -24.65
C ALA A 172 -32.96 -13.93 -25.28
N GLY A 173 -32.53 -13.45 -26.45
CA GLY A 173 -33.34 -12.79 -27.48
C GLY A 173 -34.23 -11.61 -27.07
N ASN A 174 -33.83 -10.39 -27.40
CA ASN A 174 -34.83 -9.40 -27.79
C ASN A 174 -34.38 -8.58 -29.01
N LYS A 175 -35.13 -8.76 -30.10
CA LYS A 175 -35.12 -7.93 -31.31
C LYS A 175 -35.64 -6.54 -30.92
N GLY A 176 -34.84 -5.51 -31.22
CA GLY A 176 -35.27 -4.13 -31.49
C GLY A 176 -36.09 -3.40 -30.42
N ASN A 177 -35.45 -2.45 -29.74
CA ASN A 177 -35.81 -1.03 -29.86
C ASN A 177 -34.82 -0.15 -29.09
N ASN A 178 -34.53 1.00 -29.66
CA ASN A 178 -33.82 2.09 -28.99
C ASN A 178 -34.68 2.58 -27.82
N ASP A 179 -34.18 2.44 -26.60
CA ASP A 179 -34.29 3.45 -25.53
C ASP A 179 -33.55 2.98 -24.28
N ASN A 180 -33.10 3.96 -23.51
CA ASN A 180 -32.31 3.89 -22.28
C ASN A 180 -32.67 2.77 -21.29
N SER A 181 -31.66 2.46 -20.45
CA SER A 181 -31.71 1.74 -19.17
C SER A 181 -31.44 0.23 -19.24
N LEU A 182 -30.24 -0.17 -18.81
CA LEU A 182 -30.06 -1.12 -17.69
C LEU A 182 -28.55 -1.20 -17.33
N ILE A 183 -28.09 -0.22 -16.54
CA ILE A 183 -26.84 -0.32 -15.80
C ILE A 183 -27.09 -1.35 -14.68
N ILE A 184 -26.58 -2.57 -14.84
CA ILE A 184 -26.63 -3.59 -13.79
C ILE A 184 -25.61 -3.19 -12.72
N LEU A 185 -26.13 -2.62 -11.64
CA LEU A 185 -25.39 -2.22 -10.45
C LEU A 185 -25.18 -3.46 -9.56
N VAL A 186 -23.98 -4.04 -9.56
CA VAL A 186 -23.61 -5.11 -8.61
C VAL A 186 -22.96 -4.48 -7.38
N LEU A 187 -23.65 -4.64 -6.25
CA LEU A 187 -23.36 -4.08 -4.93
C LEU A 187 -21.94 -4.35 -4.42
N VAL A 188 -21.25 -3.27 -4.07
CA VAL A 188 -19.96 -3.21 -3.36
C VAL A 188 -20.15 -3.69 -1.91
N ILE A 189 -20.08 -5.00 -1.67
CA ILE A 189 -20.03 -5.59 -0.30
C ILE A 189 -18.57 -5.81 0.17
N VAL A 190 -17.61 -5.76 -0.76
CA VAL A 190 -16.20 -6.18 -0.56
C VAL A 190 -15.39 -5.21 0.30
N VAL A 191 -15.70 -3.91 0.29
CA VAL A 191 -14.92 -2.88 1.03
C VAL A 191 -15.03 -3.06 2.56
N ILE A 192 -16.19 -3.49 3.06
CA ILE A 192 -16.43 -3.63 4.51
C ILE A 192 -15.73 -4.88 5.07
N GLY A 193 -15.68 -5.99 4.32
CA GLY A 193 -15.04 -7.23 4.75
C GLY A 193 -13.52 -7.12 4.89
N VAL A 194 -12.87 -6.48 3.92
CA VAL A 194 -11.41 -6.29 3.92
C VAL A 194 -10.99 -5.29 5.01
N ILE A 195 -11.72 -4.19 5.18
CA ILE A 195 -11.46 -3.22 6.26
C ILE A 195 -11.73 -3.86 7.63
N GLY A 196 -12.82 -4.62 7.78
CA GLY A 196 -13.19 -5.29 9.03
C GLY A 196 -12.17 -6.35 9.48
N PHE A 197 -11.70 -7.18 8.56
CA PHE A 197 -10.63 -8.16 8.84
C PHE A 197 -9.31 -7.48 9.21
N TYR A 198 -9.00 -6.34 8.58
CA TYR A 198 -7.79 -5.58 8.86
C TYR A 198 -7.83 -4.89 10.24
N ILE A 199 -8.96 -4.29 10.63
CA ILE A 199 -9.18 -3.74 11.99
C ILE A 199 -9.10 -4.85 13.04
N TYR A 200 -9.71 -6.01 12.78
CA TYR A 200 -9.66 -7.16 13.68
C TYR A 200 -8.23 -7.67 13.91
N LYS A 201 -7.44 -7.79 12.83
CA LYS A 201 -6.04 -8.25 12.92
C LYS A 201 -5.13 -7.26 13.62
N ARG A 202 -5.38 -5.95 13.49
CA ARG A 202 -4.63 -4.88 14.20
C ARG A 202 -4.90 -4.91 15.71
N LYS A 203 -6.17 -4.96 16.12
CA LYS A 203 -6.55 -5.05 17.55
C LYS A 203 -6.02 -6.29 18.27
N LYS A 204 -5.69 -7.35 17.54
CA LYS A 204 -5.10 -8.59 18.10
C LYS A 204 -3.58 -8.51 18.28
N LYS A 205 -2.89 -7.62 17.55
CA LYS A 205 -1.47 -7.33 17.77
C LYS A 205 -1.28 -6.39 18.96
N ASP A 206 -2.12 -5.37 19.09
CA ASP A 206 -2.05 -4.37 20.18
C ASP A 206 -2.45 -4.93 21.56
N LYS A 207 -2.98 -6.16 21.64
CA LYS A 207 -3.29 -6.87 22.89
C LYS A 207 -2.23 -7.91 23.31
N LYS A 208 -1.13 -8.00 22.55
CA LYS A 208 -0.03 -8.93 22.81
C LYS A 208 1.29 -8.22 23.18
N GLU A 209 1.27 -6.90 23.30
CA GLU A 209 2.27 -6.07 23.99
C GLU A 209 1.65 -5.57 25.30
#